data_AF-A0A5U8SXQ1-F1
#
_entry.id   AF-A0A5U8SXQ1-F1
#
_cell.length_a   1.000
_cell.length_b   1.000
_cell.length_c   1.000
_cell.angle_alpha   90.00
_cell.angle_beta   90.00
_cell.angle_gamma   90.00
#
_symmetry.space_group_name_H-M   'P 1'
#
loop_
_entity.id
_entity.type
_entity.pdbx_description
1 polymer ?
#
loop_
_entity_poly.entity_id
_entity_poly.type
_entity_poly.pdbx_seq_one_letter_code
_entity_poly.pdbx_strand_id
1 'polypeptide(L)'
;MLNTPQLSLAEINNTVPVAGAKSGFLRKLFAFSGPGALVAVGYMDPGNWITSIQGGALYSYLLLSVILLSSLIAMLLQAMCAKLGIVTGQDLAQATRARVGPKLAALLWITTELAIMATEIAEVIGSAVALNLLFGIPLMAGVLLTVLDVF
;
A
#
# COMPACT_ATOMS: atom_id res chain seq x y z
N MET A 1 -33.02 -4.78 14.83
CA MET A 1 -31.99 -4.50 13.81
C MET A 1 -30.67 -5.02 14.37
N LEU A 2 -30.26 -6.21 13.93
CA LEU A 2 -29.07 -6.90 14.44
C LEU A 2 -27.82 -6.22 13.87
N ASN A 3 -27.01 -5.65 14.75
CA ASN A 3 -25.76 -4.97 14.42
C ASN A 3 -24.68 -6.04 14.23
N THR A 4 -24.64 -6.69 13.07
CA THR A 4 -23.52 -7.56 12.70
C THR A 4 -22.28 -6.68 12.60
N PRO A 5 -21.18 -6.98 13.32
CA PRO A 5 -19.94 -6.23 13.15
C PRO A 5 -19.51 -6.39 11.68
N GLN A 6 -19.50 -5.28 10.95
CA GLN A 6 -19.14 -5.28 9.54
C GLN A 6 -17.67 -5.68 9.44
N LEU A 7 -17.41 -6.88 8.88
CA LEU A 7 -16.07 -7.41 8.73
C LEU A 7 -15.30 -6.57 7.70
N SER A 8 -14.03 -6.28 8.00
CA SER A 8 -13.14 -5.68 7.01
C SER A 8 -12.97 -6.63 5.83
N LEU A 9 -12.96 -6.10 4.60
CA LEU A 9 -12.79 -6.86 3.35
C LEU A 9 -13.70 -8.11 3.28
N ALA A 10 -14.99 -7.95 3.55
CA ALA A 10 -15.95 -9.05 3.71
C ALA A 10 -15.95 -10.07 2.55
N GLU A 11 -15.59 -9.66 1.34
CA GLU A 11 -15.52 -10.50 0.14
C GLU A 11 -14.33 -11.49 0.16
N ILE A 12 -13.23 -11.13 0.80
CA ILE A 12 -11.98 -11.90 0.78
C ILE A 12 -11.42 -12.25 2.16
N ASN A 13 -12.09 -11.84 3.23
CA ASN A 13 -11.66 -12.07 4.60
C ASN A 13 -11.63 -13.57 4.92
N ASN A 14 -10.49 -14.07 5.45
CA ASN A 14 -10.26 -15.47 5.79
C ASN A 14 -10.45 -16.48 4.63
N THR A 15 -10.21 -16.06 3.39
CA THR A 15 -10.37 -16.93 2.20
C THR A 15 -9.34 -18.05 2.09
N VAL A 16 -8.10 -17.83 2.52
CA VAL A 16 -7.02 -18.83 2.41
C VAL A 16 -6.95 -19.67 3.70
N PRO A 17 -7.31 -20.96 3.65
CA PRO A 17 -7.22 -21.81 4.83
C PRO A 17 -5.76 -22.06 5.20
N VAL A 18 -5.43 -21.95 6.48
CA VAL A 18 -4.09 -22.27 7.00
C VAL A 18 -3.79 -23.74 6.76
N ALA A 19 -2.78 -24.00 5.93
CA ALA A 19 -2.27 -25.35 5.68
C ALA A 19 -2.05 -26.04 7.05
N GLY A 20 -2.66 -27.22 7.23
CA GLY A 20 -2.83 -27.85 8.54
C GLY A 20 -1.54 -28.01 9.35
N ALA A 21 -1.65 -28.35 10.64
CA ALA A 21 -0.52 -28.39 11.58
C ALA A 21 0.72 -29.16 11.07
N LYS A 22 0.54 -30.16 10.20
CA LYS A 22 1.59 -30.98 9.58
C LYS A 22 2.29 -30.36 8.35
N SER A 23 1.84 -29.19 7.87
CA SER A 23 2.46 -28.49 6.75
C SER A 23 3.76 -27.81 7.19
N GLY A 24 4.83 -28.00 6.41
CA GLY A 24 6.12 -27.34 6.62
C GLY A 24 6.02 -25.81 6.55
N PHE A 25 6.94 -25.13 7.23
CA PHE A 25 6.98 -23.66 7.34
C PHE A 25 6.96 -22.96 5.98
N LEU A 26 7.78 -23.41 5.02
CA LEU A 26 7.86 -22.80 3.69
C LEU A 26 6.52 -22.85 2.94
N ARG A 27 5.79 -23.96 3.04
CA ARG A 27 4.47 -24.09 2.40
C ARG A 27 3.44 -23.14 3.01
N LYS A 28 3.52 -22.89 4.32
CA LYS A 28 2.68 -21.87 4.98
C LYS A 28 3.10 -20.46 4.56
N LEU A 29 4.40 -20.19 4.46
CA LEU A 29 4.91 -18.89 4.02
C LEU A 29 4.42 -18.55 2.60
N PHE A 30 4.51 -19.48 1.65
CA PHE A 30 4.02 -19.27 0.29
C PHE A 30 2.50 -19.10 0.21
N ALA A 31 1.73 -19.75 1.10
CA ALA A 31 0.28 -19.57 1.13
C ALA A 31 -0.15 -18.15 1.55
N PHE A 32 0.68 -17.44 2.33
CA PHE A 32 0.36 -16.14 2.92
C PHE A 32 1.31 -15.01 2.51
N SER A 33 2.12 -15.19 1.45
CA SER A 33 3.07 -14.18 1.00
C SER A 33 2.42 -13.01 0.26
N GLY A 34 1.19 -13.19 -0.25
CA GLY A 34 0.48 -12.19 -1.07
C GLY A 34 0.28 -10.82 -0.41
N PRO A 35 -0.28 -10.73 0.82
CA PRO A 35 -0.53 -9.45 1.48
C PRO A 35 0.74 -8.60 1.66
N GLY A 36 1.88 -9.23 1.99
CA GLY A 36 3.15 -8.52 2.13
C GLY A 36 3.63 -7.90 0.81
N ALA A 37 3.46 -8.61 -0.31
CA ALA A 37 3.81 -8.11 -1.63
C ALA A 37 2.90 -6.94 -2.06
N LEU A 38 1.59 -7.02 -1.79
CA LEU A 38 0.64 -5.95 -2.08
C LEU A 38 0.97 -4.65 -1.33
N VAL A 39 1.46 -4.73 -0.10
CA VAL A 39 1.91 -3.55 0.65
C VAL A 39 3.26 -3.06 0.11
N ALA A 40 4.20 -3.97 -0.18
CA ALA A 40 5.55 -3.60 -0.60
C ALA A 40 5.59 -2.90 -1.96
N VAL A 41 4.74 -3.28 -2.91
CA VAL A 41 4.71 -2.64 -4.25
C VAL A 41 4.35 -1.15 -4.17
N GLY A 42 3.50 -0.76 -3.22
CA GLY A 42 3.17 0.65 -3.01
C GLY A 42 4.34 1.52 -2.51
N TYR A 43 5.40 0.91 -1.94
CA TYR A 43 6.64 1.61 -1.59
C TYR A 43 7.62 1.74 -2.77
N MET A 44 7.27 1.21 -3.95
CA MET A 44 8.11 1.23 -5.15
C MET A 44 7.54 2.14 -6.24
N ASP A 45 6.67 3.08 -5.86
CA ASP A 45 5.98 3.99 -6.75
C ASP A 45 6.93 5.00 -7.44
N PRO A 46 6.59 5.49 -8.65
CA PRO A 46 7.42 6.46 -9.38
C PRO A 46 7.69 7.76 -8.61
N GLY A 47 6.83 8.14 -7.66
CA GLY A 47 6.97 9.37 -6.88
C GLY A 47 8.28 9.40 -6.06
N ASN A 48 8.69 8.25 -5.53
CA ASN A 48 9.93 8.16 -4.75
C ASN A 48 11.20 7.96 -5.61
N TRP A 49 11.06 7.56 -6.88
CA TRP A 49 12.20 7.36 -7.78
C TRP A 49 12.89 8.68 -8.11
N ILE A 50 12.11 9.72 -8.40
CA ILE A 50 12.62 11.03 -8.80
C ILE A 50 13.51 11.62 -7.69
N THR A 51 13.05 11.57 -6.45
CA THR A 51 13.79 12.09 -5.30
C THR A 51 15.03 11.25 -5.00
N SER A 52 14.95 9.92 -5.15
CA SER A 52 16.09 9.02 -4.97
C SER A 52 17.18 9.22 -6.04
N ILE A 53 16.80 9.35 -7.31
CA ILE A 53 17.72 9.63 -8.42
C ILE A 53 18.37 11.00 -8.23
N GLN A 54 17.57 12.02 -7.92
CA GLN A 54 18.08 13.38 -7.66
C GLN A 54 19.03 13.40 -6.46
N GLY A 55 18.68 12.69 -5.38
CA GLY A 55 19.52 12.54 -4.19
C GLY A 55 20.84 11.82 -4.50
N GLY A 56 20.80 10.77 -5.32
CA GLY A 56 22.00 10.08 -5.79
C GLY A 56 22.88 10.96 -6.68
N ALA A 57 22.28 11.78 -7.55
CA ALA A 57 23.02 12.71 -8.41
C ALA A 57 23.74 13.80 -7.59
N LEU A 58 23.14 14.29 -6.50
CA LEU A 58 23.71 15.36 -5.67
C LEU A 58 24.65 14.85 -4.57
N TYR A 59 24.35 13.69 -3.98
CA TYR A 59 25.02 13.20 -2.77
C TYR A 59 25.65 11.80 -2.95
N SER A 60 25.67 11.27 -4.18
CA SER A 60 26.19 9.94 -4.49
C SER A 60 25.57 8.88 -3.54
N TYR A 61 26.39 8.09 -2.86
CA TYR A 61 25.93 7.00 -2.00
C TYR A 61 25.57 7.41 -0.56
N LEU A 62 25.68 8.69 -0.20
CA LEU A 62 25.50 9.15 1.18
C LEU A 62 24.12 8.81 1.75
N LEU A 63 23.07 8.88 0.92
CA LEU A 63 21.68 8.70 1.34
C LEU A 63 21.24 7.22 1.44
N LEU A 64 22.10 6.25 1.07
CA LEU A 64 21.76 4.82 1.16
C LEU A 64 21.45 4.37 2.60
N SER A 65 22.16 4.92 3.59
CA SER A 65 21.91 4.63 5.01
C SER A 65 20.54 5.13 5.48
N VAL A 66 20.09 6.26 4.95
CA VAL A 66 18.78 6.85 5.24
C VAL A 66 17.67 5.99 4.63
N ILE A 67 17.85 5.51 3.39
CA ILE A 67 16.91 4.60 2.73
C ILE A 67 16.77 3.30 3.54
N LEU A 68 17.88 2.72 4.00
CA LEU A 68 17.87 1.53 4.84
C LEU A 68 17.10 1.77 6.14
N LEU A 69 17.40 2.87 6.85
CA LEU A 69 16.73 3.19 8.11
C LEU A 69 15.22 3.42 7.92
N SER A 70 14.84 4.15 6.88
CA SER A 70 13.43 4.39 6.52
C SER A 70 12.69 3.07 6.24
N SER A 71 13.34 2.14 5.53
CA SER A 71 12.80 0.81 5.24
C SER A 71 12.59 -0.02 6.50
N LEU A 72 13.52 0.03 7.46
CA LEU A 72 13.37 -0.67 8.75
C LEU A 72 12.19 -0.12 9.56
N ILE A 73 11.98 1.19 9.57
CA ILE A 73 10.84 1.84 10.23
C ILE A 73 9.53 1.42 9.56
N ALA A 74 9.48 1.42 8.23
CA ALA A 74 8.31 0.97 7.48
C ALA A 74 7.96 -0.49 7.83
N MET A 75 8.95 -1.39 7.84
CA MET A 75 8.73 -2.79 8.21
C MET A 75 8.18 -2.94 9.65
N LEU A 76 8.68 -2.15 10.59
CA LEU A 76 8.18 -2.16 11.97
C LEU A 76 6.71 -1.75 12.03
N LEU A 77 6.35 -0.63 11.41
CA LEU A 77 4.97 -0.11 11.43
C LEU A 77 4.00 -1.04 10.68
N GLN A 78 4.41 -1.59 9.54
CA GLN A 78 3.59 -2.54 8.78
C GLN A 78 3.39 -3.86 9.55
N ALA A 79 4.43 -4.34 10.25
CA ALA A 79 4.31 -5.50 11.13
C ALA A 79 3.31 -5.26 12.28
N MET A 80 3.26 -4.04 12.84
CA MET A 80 2.27 -3.68 13.86
C MET A 80 0.85 -3.63 13.28
N CYS A 81 0.65 -3.10 12.07
CA CYS A 81 -0.64 -3.08 11.38
C CYS A 81 -1.13 -4.50 11.08
N ALA A 82 -0.23 -5.35 10.56
CA ALA A 82 -0.53 -6.77 10.33
C ALA A 82 -0.88 -7.49 11.63
N LYS A 83 -0.12 -7.26 12.71
CA LYS A 83 -0.41 -7.84 14.03
C LYS A 83 -1.78 -7.41 14.56
N LEU A 84 -2.17 -6.14 14.38
CA LEU A 84 -3.50 -5.67 14.74
C LEU A 84 -4.56 -6.49 13.99
N GLY A 85 -4.50 -6.54 12.66
CA GLY A 85 -5.47 -7.27 11.84
C GLY A 85 -5.56 -8.77 12.15
N ILE A 86 -4.42 -9.43 12.39
CA ILE A 86 -4.36 -10.86 12.72
C ILE A 86 -4.94 -11.14 14.12
N VAL A 87 -4.67 -10.27 15.11
CA VAL A 87 -5.07 -10.52 16.51
C VAL A 87 -6.51 -10.11 16.77
N THR A 88 -6.95 -8.96 16.25
CA THR A 88 -8.29 -8.41 16.55
C THR A 88 -9.33 -8.78 15.50
N GLY A 89 -8.90 -9.20 14.29
CA GLY A 89 -9.80 -9.38 13.15
C GLY A 89 -10.37 -8.06 12.59
N GLN A 90 -9.84 -6.92 13.01
CA GLN A 90 -10.27 -5.58 12.59
C GLN A 90 -9.17 -4.89 11.81
N ASP A 91 -9.54 -4.10 10.80
CA ASP A 91 -8.59 -3.18 10.18
C ASP A 91 -8.30 -1.97 11.09
N LEU A 92 -7.25 -1.22 10.74
CA LEU A 92 -6.83 -0.05 11.52
C LEU A 92 -7.90 1.06 11.54
N ALA A 93 -8.69 1.21 10.47
CA ALA A 93 -9.73 2.23 10.41
C ALA A 93 -10.89 1.89 11.37
N GLN A 94 -11.31 0.64 11.43
CA GLN A 94 -12.30 0.12 12.38
C GLN A 94 -11.82 0.29 13.83
N ALA A 95 -10.60 -0.13 14.12
CA ALA A 95 -10.01 -0.01 15.46
C ALA A 95 -9.84 1.45 15.90
N THR A 96 -9.47 2.34 14.97
CA THR A 96 -9.31 3.77 15.25
C THR A 96 -10.66 4.43 15.47
N ARG A 97 -11.63 4.22 14.56
CA ARG A 97 -13.00 4.76 14.68
C ARG A 97 -13.68 4.37 15.99
N ALA A 98 -13.47 3.13 16.45
CA ALA A 98 -13.98 2.65 17.73
C ALA A 98 -13.41 3.42 18.94
N ARG A 99 -12.18 3.97 18.85
CA ARG A 99 -11.50 4.68 19.94
C ARG A 99 -11.71 6.19 19.93
N VAL A 100 -11.70 6.81 18.75
CA VAL A 100 -11.67 8.28 18.62
C VAL A 100 -13.04 8.93 18.37
N GLY A 101 -14.07 8.13 18.15
CA GLY A 101 -15.42 8.61 17.85
C GLY A 101 -15.59 9.07 16.39
N PRO A 102 -16.85 9.33 15.96
CA PRO A 102 -17.19 9.49 14.54
C PRO A 102 -16.64 10.76 13.89
N LYS A 103 -16.53 11.86 14.64
CA LYS A 103 -16.05 13.15 14.09
C LYS A 103 -14.57 13.09 13.71
N LEU A 104 -13.72 12.60 14.63
CA LEU A 104 -12.28 12.48 14.37
C LEU A 104 -12.00 11.35 13.37
N ALA A 105 -12.78 10.26 13.39
CA ALA A 105 -12.69 9.23 12.38
C ALA A 105 -12.99 9.76 10.97
N ALA A 106 -13.98 10.65 10.81
CA ALA A 106 -14.28 11.28 9.53
C ALA A 106 -13.14 12.18 9.04
N LEU A 107 -12.50 12.94 9.94
CA LEU A 107 -11.32 13.75 9.59
C LEU A 107 -10.14 12.87 9.11
N LEU A 108 -9.87 11.78 9.84
CA LEU A 108 -8.83 10.83 9.47
C LEU A 108 -9.14 10.17 8.13
N TRP A 109 -10.41 9.81 7.89
CA TRP A 109 -10.86 9.27 6.61
C TRP A 109 -10.58 10.25 5.46
N ILE A 110 -10.98 11.53 5.58
CA ILE A 110 -10.68 12.56 4.56
C ILE A 110 -9.17 12.67 4.31
N THR A 111 -8.36 12.61 5.36
CA THR A 111 -6.90 12.70 5.23
C THR A 111 -6.34 11.49 4.49
N THR A 112 -6.84 10.29 4.77
CA THR A 112 -6.46 9.07 4.06
C THR A 112 -6.92 9.07 2.60
N GLU A 113 -8.13 9.55 2.31
CA GLU A 113 -8.63 9.74 0.94
C GLU A 113 -7.75 10.71 0.15
N LEU A 114 -7.36 11.84 0.75
CA LEU A 114 -6.43 12.78 0.12
C LEU A 114 -5.04 12.16 -0.10
N ALA A 115 -4.58 11.32 0.82
CA ALA A 115 -3.29 10.64 0.70
C ALA A 115 -3.29 9.63 -0.46
N ILE A 116 -4.34 8.80 -0.58
CA ILE A 116 -4.40 7.81 -1.67
C ILE A 116 -4.58 8.48 -3.04
N MET A 117 -5.37 9.57 -3.13
CA MET A 117 -5.45 10.38 -4.36
C MET A 117 -4.09 10.96 -4.75
N ALA A 118 -3.27 11.39 -3.79
CA ALA A 118 -1.93 11.89 -4.08
C ALA A 118 -1.01 10.78 -4.64
N THR A 119 -1.10 9.55 -4.11
CA THR A 119 -0.38 8.39 -4.65
C THR A 119 -0.81 8.09 -6.08
N GLU A 120 -2.12 8.08 -6.35
CA GLU A 120 -2.68 7.83 -7.68
C GLU A 120 -2.20 8.87 -8.72
N ILE A 121 -2.11 10.15 -8.33
CA ILE A 121 -1.53 11.20 -9.19
C ILE A 121 -0.08 10.86 -9.59
N ALA A 122 0.73 10.36 -8.65
CA ALA A 122 2.11 9.99 -8.94
C ALA A 122 2.20 8.78 -9.90
N GLU A 123 1.32 7.78 -9.73
CA GLU A 123 1.25 6.61 -10.59
C GLU A 123 0.80 6.95 -12.02
N VAL A 124 -0.22 7.80 -12.17
CA VAL A 124 -0.71 8.27 -13.48
C VAL A 124 0.37 9.05 -14.22
N ILE A 125 1.07 9.97 -13.54
CA ILE A 125 2.17 10.74 -14.15
C ILE A 125 3.31 9.80 -14.55
N GLY A 126 3.71 8.90 -13.67
CA GLY A 126 4.78 7.93 -13.95
C GLY A 126 4.45 7.04 -15.15
N SER A 127 3.22 6.55 -15.23
CA SER A 127 2.74 5.72 -16.33
C SER A 127 2.67 6.48 -17.65
N ALA A 128 2.17 7.72 -17.64
CA ALA A 128 2.13 8.57 -18.83
C ALA A 128 3.54 8.88 -19.37
N VAL A 129 4.50 9.15 -18.48
CA VAL A 129 5.91 9.34 -18.86
C VAL A 129 6.51 8.04 -19.39
N ALA A 130 6.22 6.89 -18.78
CA ALA A 130 6.68 5.59 -19.26
C ALA A 130 6.16 5.29 -20.67
N LEU A 131 4.86 5.52 -20.94
CA LEU A 131 4.26 5.36 -22.27
C LEU A 131 4.88 6.30 -23.31
N ASN A 132 5.20 7.54 -22.90
CA ASN A 132 5.88 8.48 -23.77
C ASN A 132 7.28 8.01 -24.15
N LEU A 133 8.06 7.50 -23.18
CA LEU A 133 9.42 7.03 -23.42
C LEU A 133 9.48 5.70 -24.19
N LEU A 134 8.55 4.78 -23.94
CA LEU A 134 8.54 3.45 -24.57
C LEU A 134 7.95 3.47 -25.98
N PHE A 135 6.87 4.21 -26.19
CA PHE A 135 6.07 4.15 -27.42
C PHE A 135 5.96 5.50 -28.15
N GLY A 136 6.55 6.56 -27.62
CA GLY A 136 6.46 7.91 -28.20
C GLY A 136 5.07 8.56 -28.08
N ILE A 137 4.18 7.98 -27.27
CA ILE A 137 2.81 8.48 -27.10
C ILE A 137 2.84 9.84 -26.39
N PRO A 138 2.18 10.89 -26.90
CA PRO A 138 2.12 12.19 -26.24
C PRO A 138 1.56 12.08 -24.81
N LEU A 139 2.09 12.85 -23.86
CA LEU A 139 1.71 12.76 -22.43
C LEU A 139 0.19 12.85 -22.21
N MET A 140 -0.50 13.76 -22.91
CA MET A 140 -1.95 13.90 -22.81
C MET A 140 -2.69 12.63 -23.22
N ALA A 141 -2.24 11.95 -24.26
CA ALA A 141 -2.80 10.67 -24.69
C ALA A 141 -2.42 9.55 -23.69
N GLY A 142 -1.21 9.58 -23.13
CA GLY A 142 -0.78 8.65 -22.08
C GLY A 142 -1.66 8.73 -20.83
N VAL A 143 -1.96 9.93 -20.34
CA VAL A 143 -2.87 10.14 -19.19
C VAL A 143 -4.30 9.71 -19.50
N LEU A 144 -4.80 9.95 -20.72
CA LEU A 144 -6.13 9.48 -21.09
C LEU A 144 -6.19 7.95 -21.19
N LEU A 145 -5.09 7.30 -21.58
CA LEU A 145 -4.99 5.84 -21.61
C LEU A 145 -4.95 5.23 -20.21
N THR A 146 -4.31 5.89 -19.23
CA THR A 146 -4.31 5.37 -17.86
C THR A 146 -5.71 5.35 -17.27
N VAL A 147 -6.62 6.26 -17.63
CA VAL A 147 -8.04 6.21 -17.19
C VAL A 147 -8.76 4.91 -17.58
N LEU A 148 -8.25 4.18 -18.58
CA LEU A 148 -8.79 2.88 -18.96
C LEU A 148 -8.45 1.76 -17.96
N ASP A 149 -7.58 1.99 -16.98
CA ASP A 149 -7.26 1.04 -15.90
C ASP A 149 -8.41 0.83 -14.90
N VAL A 150 -9.41 1.71 -14.94
CA VAL A 150 -10.63 1.66 -14.11
C VAL A 150 -11.59 0.55 -14.55
N PHE A 151 -11.43 -0.01 -15.77
CA PHE A 151 -12.27 -1.05 -16.35
C PHE A 151 -11.60 -2.43 -16.33
#